data_AF-A0A954GA64-F1
#
_entry.id   AF-A0A954GA64-F1
#
_cell.length_a   1.000
_cell.length_b   1.000
_cell.length_c   1.000
_cell.angle_alpha   90.00
_cell.angle_beta   90.00
_cell.angle_gamma   90.00
#
_symmetry.space_group_name_H-M   'P 1'
#
loop_
_entity.id
_entity.type
_entity.pdbx_description
1 polymer ?
#
loop_
_entity_poly.entity_id
_entity_poly.type
_entity_poly.pdbx_seq_one_letter_code
_entity_poly.pdbx_strand_id
1 'polypeptide(L)' 'MSIELAQTLMNDFAVATGITGANLPRRYLWTDAFAVCNYFGLYHQTGAGHYLQLAETLIQQVHHVLGRHRPDHPHQGW' A
#
# COMPACT_ATOMS: atom_id res chain seq x y z
N MET A 1 -15.90 14.79 0.87
CA MET A 1 -14.43 14.87 0.73
C MET A 1 -14.15 15.11 -0.74
N SER A 2 -13.35 16.11 -1.13
CA SER A 2 -13.00 16.30 -2.54
C SER A 2 -12.10 15.14 -3.01
N ILE A 3 -12.32 14.67 -4.24
CA ILE A 3 -11.45 13.70 -4.91
C ILE A 3 -10.00 14.20 -4.96
N GLU A 4 -9.78 15.49 -5.23
CA GLU A 4 -8.44 16.07 -5.31
C GLU A 4 -7.71 16.00 -3.97
N LEU A 5 -8.42 16.25 -2.86
CA LEU A 5 -7.84 16.11 -1.52
C LEU A 5 -7.45 14.66 -1.25
N ALA A 6 -8.29 13.70 -1.62
CA ALA A 6 -7.97 12.27 -1.46
C ALA A 6 -6.75 11.87 -2.31
N GLN A 7 -6.65 12.37 -3.55
CA GLN A 7 -5.50 12.13 -4.41
C GLN A 7 -4.21 12.67 -3.79
N THR A 8 -4.21 13.93 -3.31
CA THR A 8 -3.06 14.54 -2.66
C THR A 8 -2.63 13.75 -1.44
N LEU A 9 -3.56 13.47 -0.52
CA LEU A 9 -3.27 12.70 0.70
C LEU A 9 -2.70 11.31 0.39
N MET A 10 -3.26 10.62 -0.60
CA MET A 10 -2.82 9.26 -0.94
C MET A 10 -1.50 9.23 -1.73
N ASN A 11 -1.17 10.30 -2.46
CA ASN A 11 0.14 10.47 -3.08
C ASN A 11 1.22 10.78 -2.03
N ASP A 12 0.92 11.68 -1.09
CA ASP A 12 1.82 12.01 0.02
C ASP A 12 2.06 10.79 0.91
N PHE A 13 1.01 10.00 1.17
CA PHE A 13 1.14 8.72 1.88
C PHE A 13 2.10 7.76 1.17
N ALA A 14 2.04 7.65 -0.17
CA ALA A 14 2.92 6.78 -0.94
C ALA A 14 4.40 7.13 -0.75
N VAL A 15 4.71 8.43 -0.80
CA VAL A 15 6.07 8.95 -0.61
C VAL A 15 6.50 8.78 0.85
N ALA A 16 5.67 9.22 1.79
CA ALA A 16 6.01 9.23 3.22
C ALA A 16 6.22 7.83 3.80
N THR A 17 5.57 6.82 3.23
CA THR A 17 5.66 5.43 3.71
C THR A 17 6.58 4.55 2.88
N GLY A 18 7.25 5.10 1.86
CA GLY A 18 8.20 4.36 1.02
C GLY A 18 7.54 3.33 0.10
N ILE A 19 6.29 3.56 -0.33
CA ILE A 19 5.70 2.83 -1.46
C ILE A 19 6.38 3.31 -2.74
N THR A 20 6.61 4.62 -2.83
CA THR A 20 7.38 5.27 -3.90
C THR A 20 8.47 6.17 -3.30
N GLY A 21 9.40 6.60 -4.15
CA GLY A 21 10.52 7.46 -3.74
C GLY A 21 11.65 6.70 -3.05
N ALA A 22 12.50 7.43 -2.32
CA ALA A 22 13.73 6.91 -1.71
C ALA A 22 13.57 6.55 -0.21
N ASN A 23 12.39 6.74 0.38
CA ASN A 23 12.15 6.45 1.79
C ASN A 23 12.11 4.94 2.03
N LEU A 24 12.64 4.51 3.18
CA LEU A 24 12.56 3.10 3.59
C LEU A 24 11.10 2.69 3.83
N PRO A 25 10.70 1.46 3.43
CA PRO A 25 9.34 0.98 3.67
C PRO A 25 8.96 0.96 5.15
N ARG A 26 7.87 1.65 5.51
CA ARG A 26 7.28 1.61 6.85
C ARG A 26 5.90 0.98 6.79
N ARG A 27 5.80 -0.30 7.15
CA ARG A 27 4.57 -1.09 7.02
C ARG A 27 3.88 -1.29 8.37
N TYR A 28 2.57 -1.11 8.37
CA TYR A 28 1.69 -1.39 9.49
C TYR A 28 0.37 -1.92 8.93
N LEU A 29 0.07 -3.18 9.24
CA LEU A 29 -0.93 -3.97 8.53
C LEU A 29 -2.28 -3.25 8.35
N TRP A 30 -2.81 -2.67 9.42
CA TRP A 30 -4.14 -2.03 9.39
C TRP A 30 -4.14 -0.71 8.59
N THR A 31 -3.08 0.09 8.70
CA THR A 31 -2.96 1.33 7.92
C THR A 31 -2.77 1.01 6.44
N ASP A 32 -1.96 -0.01 6.13
CA ASP A 32 -1.71 -0.42 4.76
C ASP A 32 -2.95 -1.04 4.13
N ALA A 33 -3.72 -1.85 4.86
CA ALA A 33 -5.00 -2.38 4.39
C ALA A 33 -6.01 -1.26 4.05
N PHE A 34 -6.09 -0.23 4.90
CA PHE A 34 -6.92 0.95 4.63
C PHE A 34 -6.45 1.72 3.39
N ALA A 35 -5.13 1.90 3.24
CA ALA A 35 -4.55 2.57 2.08
C ALA A 35 -4.81 1.83 0.76
N VAL A 36 -4.73 0.49 0.75
CA VAL A 36 -5.09 -0.35 -0.40
C VAL A 36 -6.54 -0.08 -0.84
N CYS A 37 -7.48 -0.08 0.10
CA CYS A 37 -8.89 0.23 -0.20
C CYS A 37 -9.05 1.63 -0.80
N ASN A 38 -8.32 2.63 -0.27
CA ASN A 38 -8.36 3.99 -0.79
C ASN A 38 -7.82 4.08 -2.23
N TYR A 39 -6.73 3.37 -2.53
CA TYR A 39 -6.19 3.33 -3.89
C TYR A 39 -7.16 2.67 -4.88
N PHE A 40 -7.82 1.58 -4.52
CA PHE A 40 -8.87 1.00 -5.35
C PHE A 40 -10.06 1.95 -5.53
N GLY A 41 -10.47 2.65 -4.46
CA GLY A 41 -11.51 3.67 -4.53
C GLY A 41 -11.16 4.83 -5.47
N LEU A 42 -9.92 5.31 -5.44
CA LEU A 42 -9.42 6.35 -6.35
C LEU A 42 -9.33 5.84 -7.79
N TYR A 43 -8.86 4.62 -8.03
CA TYR A 43 -8.87 4.01 -9.36
C TYR A 43 -10.30 3.93 -9.91
N HIS A 44 -11.26 3.47 -9.11
CA HIS A 44 -12.66 3.34 -9.52
C HIS A 44 -13.30 4.69 -9.89
N GLN A 45 -13.00 5.74 -9.13
CA GLN A 45 -13.58 7.08 -9.35
C GLN A 45 -12.91 7.86 -10.48
N THR A 46 -11.61 7.67 -10.71
CA THR A 46 -10.82 8.50 -11.63
C THR A 46 -10.41 7.78 -12.92
N GLY A 47 -10.42 6.44 -12.92
CA GLY A 47 -9.85 5.61 -13.98
C GLY A 47 -8.32 5.65 -14.06
N ALA A 48 -7.64 6.35 -13.14
CA ALA A 48 -6.20 6.56 -13.21
C ALA A 48 -5.43 5.30 -12.75
N GLY A 49 -4.81 4.60 -13.70
CA GLY A 49 -4.18 3.31 -13.49
C GLY A 49 -3.00 3.30 -12.51
N HIS A 50 -2.38 4.44 -12.22
CA HIS A 50 -1.29 4.52 -11.24
C HIS A 50 -1.77 4.17 -9.83
N TYR A 51 -3.04 4.39 -9.49
CA TYR A 51 -3.58 3.98 -8.20
C TYR A 51 -3.67 2.46 -8.06
N LEU A 52 -3.96 1.74 -9.15
CA LEU A 52 -3.89 0.28 -9.15
C LEU A 52 -2.45 -0.20 -8.91
N GLN A 53 -1.47 0.41 -9.58
CA GLN A 53 -0.04 0.10 -9.40
C GLN A 53 0.45 0.37 -7.97
N LEU A 54 -0.02 1.46 -7.34
CA LEU A 54 0.28 1.77 -5.95
C LEU A 54 -0.29 0.73 -4.99
N ALA A 55 -1.54 0.28 -5.22
CA ALA A 55 -2.16 -0.77 -4.42
C ALA A 55 -1.39 -2.09 -4.53
N GLU A 56 -1.04 -2.51 -5.75
CA GLU A 56 -0.25 -3.73 -6.01
C GLU A 56 1.11 -3.67 -5.32
N THR A 57 1.82 -2.55 -5.46
CA THR A 57 3.15 -2.35 -4.84
C THR A 57 3.05 -2.43 -3.31
N LEU A 58 2.04 -1.79 -2.72
CA LEU A 58 1.82 -1.81 -1.28
C LEU A 58 1.53 -3.23 -0.77
N ILE A 59 0.68 -3.99 -1.46
CA ILE A 59 0.39 -5.40 -1.12
C ILE A 59 1.67 -6.23 -1.12
N GLN A 60 2.51 -6.10 -2.16
CA GLN A 60 3.78 -6.83 -2.25
C GLN A 60 4.73 -6.46 -1.10
N GLN A 61 4.83 -5.18 -0.76
CA GLN A 61 5.68 -4.76 0.35
C GLN A 61 5.15 -5.19 1.71
N VAL A 62 3.83 -5.17 1.94
CA VAL A 62 3.21 -5.72 3.15
C VAL A 62 3.54 -7.21 3.28
N HIS A 63 3.37 -7.97 2.20
CA HIS A 63 3.73 -9.39 2.20
C HIS A 63 5.21 -9.60 2.53
N HIS A 64 6.10 -8.83 1.88
CA HIS A 64 7.54 -9.00 2.06
C HIS A 64 8.03 -8.59 3.46
N VAL A 65 7.44 -7.55 4.06
CA VAL A 65 7.87 -6.97 5.34
C VAL A 65 7.18 -7.64 6.53
N LEU A 66 5.85 -7.81 6.45
CA LEU A 66 5.03 -8.31 7.57
C LEU A 66 4.67 -9.80 7.42
N GLY A 67 4.68 -10.34 6.20
CA GLY A 67 4.40 -11.75 5.92
C GLY A 67 5.59 -12.69 6.11
N ARG A 68 6.72 -12.23 6.65
CA ARG A 68 7.84 -13.11 6.97
C ARG A 68 7.43 -14.09 8.06
N HIS A 69 7.41 -15.37 7.69
CA HIS A 69 7.23 -16.45 8.65
C HIS A 69 8.33 -16.44 9.69
N ARG A 70 7.93 -16.76 10.92
CA ARG A 70 8.84 -16.99 12.03
C ARG A 70 9.74 -18.18 11.67
N PRO A 71 11.07 -18.10 11.82
CA PRO A 71 11.99 -19.14 11.35
C PRO A 71 11.78 -20.51 12.03
N ASP A 72 11.04 -20.55 13.13
CA ASP A 72 10.67 -21.72 13.93
C ASP A 72 9.36 -22.39 13.51
N HIS A 73 8.63 -21.88 12.50
CA HIS A 73 7.37 -22.49 12.06
C HIS A 73 7.56 -23.45 10.86
N PRO A 74 7.13 -24.73 10.98
CA PRO A 74 7.36 -25.77 9.97
C PRO A 74 6.44 -25.69 8.73
N HIS A 75 5.62 -24.65 8.60
CA HIS A 75 4.73 -24.48 7.46
C HIS A 75 5.36 -23.56 6.41
N GLN A 76 5.48 -24.07 5.17
CA GLN A 76 5.88 -23.29 4.01
C GLN A 76 4.61 -22.89 3.23
N GLY A 77 4.32 -21.60 3.24
CA GLY A 77 3.09 -21.02 2.70
C GLY A 77 2.58 -19.91 3.62
N TRP A 78 1.60 -19.13 3.18
CA TRP A 78 0.94 -18.14 4.05
C TRP A 78 0.29 -18.81 5.25
#